data_AF-A0A5Q0H566-F1
#
_entry.id   AF-A0A5Q0H566-F1
#
_cell.length_a   1.000
_cell.length_b   1.000
_cell.length_c   1.000
_cell.angle_alpha   90.00
_cell.angle_beta   90.00
_cell.angle_gamma   90.00
#
_symmetry.space_group_name_H-M   'P 1'
#
loop_
_entity.id
_entity.type
_entity.pdbx_description
1 polymer ?
#
loop_
_entity_poly.entity_id
_entity_poly.type
_entity_poly.pdbx_seq_one_letter_code
_entity_poly.pdbx_strand_id
1 'polypeptide(L)'
;MEHDEPHRLNPEAVLPPFWEFSSSWSSMHSGAVVQMKHRIRKMWSVLLGSVLIATAAPAANAQVPAPDPAGETIVNRFYETALDGTALKSAGQQYYEVNAADFSVAAPGGVGAAKPALPLPEVASGWDVGFEQECRDPANAAKSSSAEGWTKDHYRWCRGVTVNWDRLICGSGQCRLVAKILIQVVWLGYADAHNRKFHIWGKTLEVIEVEGEFDDDARVAAWADCAGTPGRSSCSARYQPDTRATLADIKAGRNNVFETVLTDTSIPNVGLTGEAVAPLEVYSWFTGAGGTLHPTDSLNTVSARVASRCDSVRLRSKQACTFNNVSAFLTYDKNDNAYPVSELVDHIRYAQDVLGAPGRWRNGAPDGPPLTRLRHAPTQNQNRARPKAQCRAANPGGWNGRVQQCDEYPFASTKEGGASGGPVSGKLIAARQNKEGGIQLNNWYQWDRIIDNDTFWVNLIG
;
A
#
# COMPACT_ATOMS: atom_id res chain seq x y z
N MET A 1 -21.79 -29.56 -48.58
CA MET A 1 -23.17 -29.14 -48.87
C MET A 1 -24.05 -30.20 -48.24
N GLU A 2 -24.29 -30.08 -46.94
CA GLU A 2 -25.21 -30.94 -46.20
C GLU A 2 -25.45 -30.24 -44.86
N HIS A 3 -26.72 -29.90 -44.64
CA HIS A 3 -27.25 -29.38 -43.39
C HIS A 3 -27.51 -30.55 -42.46
N ASP A 4 -27.17 -30.40 -41.18
CA ASP A 4 -27.95 -31.01 -40.10
C ASP A 4 -27.85 -30.16 -38.83
N GLU A 5 -29.03 -29.79 -38.34
CA GLU A 5 -29.32 -29.21 -37.02
C GLU A 5 -29.12 -30.29 -35.94
N PRO A 6 -28.95 -29.97 -34.62
CA PRO A 6 -30.17 -29.79 -33.80
C PRO A 6 -30.08 -28.96 -32.49
N HIS A 7 -31.28 -28.69 -31.99
CA HIS A 7 -31.71 -28.47 -30.59
C HIS A 7 -31.87 -27.03 -30.06
N ARG A 8 -33.13 -26.58 -30.13
CA ARG A 8 -33.76 -25.61 -29.22
C ARG A 8 -34.28 -26.31 -27.96
N LEU A 9 -34.05 -25.71 -26.78
CA LEU A 9 -34.89 -25.83 -25.59
C LEU A 9 -35.07 -24.44 -24.92
N ASN A 10 -36.30 -24.19 -24.46
CA ASN A 10 -36.90 -22.98 -23.89
C ASN A 10 -36.18 -22.37 -22.67
N PRO A 11 -36.46 -21.07 -22.39
CA PRO A 11 -36.59 -20.60 -21.02
C PRO A 11 -37.91 -19.85 -20.77
N GLU A 12 -38.70 -20.35 -19.82
CA GLU A 12 -39.76 -19.59 -19.12
C GLU A 12 -39.64 -19.80 -17.61
N ALA A 13 -39.46 -18.71 -16.85
CA ALA A 13 -39.82 -18.51 -15.44
C ALA A 13 -39.48 -17.04 -15.09
N VAL A 14 -40.37 -16.08 -15.31
CA VAL A 14 -41.42 -15.60 -14.38
C VAL A 14 -40.89 -15.25 -12.99
N LEU A 15 -40.64 -13.96 -12.79
CA LEU A 15 -40.46 -13.27 -11.50
C LEU A 15 -41.83 -13.03 -10.84
N PRO A 16 -41.90 -12.93 -9.49
CA PRO A 16 -42.97 -12.20 -8.83
C PRO A 16 -42.49 -10.91 -8.11
N PRO A 17 -43.38 -9.92 -7.91
CA PRO A 17 -43.04 -8.59 -7.37
C PRO A 17 -43.53 -8.34 -5.92
N PHE A 18 -42.95 -7.28 -5.33
CA PHE A 18 -43.49 -6.36 -4.30
C PHE A 18 -43.81 -6.87 -2.90
N TRP A 19 -43.51 -6.06 -1.86
CA TRP A 19 -44.44 -5.46 -0.90
C TRP A 19 -43.67 -4.49 0.04
N GLU A 20 -44.14 -3.24 0.11
CA GLU A 20 -43.91 -2.30 1.22
C GLU A 20 -44.76 -2.70 2.43
N PHE A 21 -44.37 -2.37 3.67
CA PHE A 21 -45.24 -1.72 4.67
C PHE A 21 -44.47 -1.30 5.94
N SER A 22 -45.13 -0.44 6.70
CA SER A 22 -44.71 0.56 7.67
C SER A 22 -44.48 0.13 9.13
N SER A 23 -43.84 1.03 9.88
CA SER A 23 -43.94 1.37 11.33
C SER A 23 -44.87 0.58 12.27
N SER A 24 -44.38 0.26 13.47
CA SER A 24 -44.88 0.79 14.76
C SER A 24 -44.15 0.21 15.99
N TRP A 25 -44.41 0.82 17.14
CA TRP A 25 -43.73 0.89 18.43
C TRP A 25 -43.84 -0.31 19.41
N SER A 26 -43.05 -0.20 20.49
CA SER A 26 -43.19 -0.75 21.86
C SER A 26 -42.55 -2.13 22.08
N SER A 27 -41.95 -2.52 23.21
CA SER A 27 -41.42 -1.91 24.43
C SER A 27 -40.95 -3.08 25.31
N MET A 28 -39.87 -2.90 26.08
CA MET A 28 -39.49 -3.66 27.30
C MET A 28 -39.18 -5.17 27.18
N HIS A 29 -37.99 -5.59 27.62
CA HIS A 29 -37.80 -6.30 28.89
C HIS A 29 -36.29 -6.51 29.18
N SER A 30 -35.87 -5.93 30.30
CA SER A 30 -35.09 -6.56 31.39
C SER A 30 -33.78 -7.28 31.06
N GLY A 31 -32.68 -6.59 31.38
CA GLY A 31 -31.39 -7.22 31.64
C GLY A 31 -31.32 -7.82 33.06
N ALA A 32 -30.56 -8.90 33.20
CA ALA A 32 -30.00 -9.37 34.46
C ALA A 32 -28.91 -10.42 34.17
N VAL A 33 -27.62 -10.08 34.31
CA VAL A 33 -26.58 -11.04 34.75
C VAL A 33 -25.49 -10.31 35.55
N VAL A 34 -25.68 -10.32 36.87
CA VAL A 34 -24.72 -10.72 37.93
C VAL A 34 -23.25 -10.32 37.80
N GLN A 35 -22.82 -9.46 38.74
CA GLN A 35 -21.45 -9.36 39.26
C GLN A 35 -21.02 -10.64 39.99
N MET A 36 -19.77 -11.05 39.83
CA MET A 36 -19.06 -11.75 40.93
C MET A 36 -17.59 -11.32 40.99
N LYS A 37 -17.26 -10.65 42.09
CA LYS A 37 -15.92 -10.34 42.60
C LYS A 37 -15.47 -11.46 43.54
N HIS A 38 -14.16 -11.49 43.81
CA HIS A 38 -13.45 -12.16 44.94
C HIS A 38 -13.18 -13.65 44.73
N ARG A 39 -12.03 -14.24 45.10
CA ARG A 39 -10.78 -13.81 45.76
C ARG A 39 -9.88 -15.08 45.82
N ILE A 40 -8.59 -14.88 46.16
CA ILE A 40 -7.78 -15.75 47.05
C ILE A 40 -6.87 -16.88 46.48
N ARG A 41 -5.61 -16.77 46.94
CA ARG A 41 -4.58 -17.77 47.34
C ARG A 41 -3.45 -18.18 46.38
N LYS A 42 -2.27 -17.66 46.74
CA LYS A 42 -0.94 -18.31 46.68
C LYS A 42 -1.01 -19.79 47.09
N MET A 43 -0.27 -20.64 46.37
CA MET A 43 0.46 -21.76 46.97
C MET A 43 1.70 -22.08 46.13
N TRP A 44 2.85 -22.08 46.81
CA TRP A 44 4.11 -22.63 46.35
C TRP A 44 4.01 -24.16 46.34
N SER A 45 4.63 -24.82 45.36
CA SER A 45 5.02 -26.23 45.47
C SER A 45 6.28 -26.47 44.65
N VAL A 46 7.30 -26.90 45.40
CA VAL A 46 8.61 -27.36 44.97
C VAL A 46 8.47 -28.75 44.34
N LEU A 47 9.13 -28.98 43.21
CA LEU A 47 9.38 -30.32 42.69
C LEU A 47 10.84 -30.41 42.21
N LEU A 48 11.64 -31.12 43.01
CA LEU A 48 12.95 -31.64 42.62
C LEU A 48 12.74 -32.71 41.54
N GLY A 49 13.34 -32.51 40.37
CA GLY A 49 13.49 -33.51 39.33
C GLY A 49 14.97 -33.75 39.04
N SER A 50 15.45 -34.94 39.39
CA SER A 50 16.81 -35.44 39.18
C SER A 50 17.15 -35.49 37.68
N VAL A 51 18.23 -34.83 37.28
CA VAL A 51 18.79 -34.93 35.91
C VAL A 51 19.99 -35.88 35.94
N LEU A 52 19.91 -36.93 35.12
CA LEU A 52 21.03 -37.82 34.81
C LEU A 52 22.14 -37.03 34.10
N ILE A 53 23.36 -37.12 34.63
CA ILE A 53 24.57 -36.60 33.99
C ILE A 53 25.10 -37.70 33.05
N ALA A 54 24.94 -37.50 31.75
CA ALA A 54 25.70 -38.23 30.74
C ALA A 54 27.03 -37.51 30.51
N THR A 55 28.14 -38.17 30.82
CA THR A 55 29.49 -37.66 30.57
C THR A 55 29.81 -37.78 29.07
N ALA A 56 29.82 -36.66 28.36
CA ALA A 56 30.36 -36.57 27.01
C ALA A 56 31.90 -36.59 27.05
N ALA A 57 32.51 -37.41 26.20
CA ALA A 57 33.95 -37.41 25.97
C ALA A 57 34.41 -36.07 25.34
N PRO A 58 35.59 -35.55 25.67
CA PRO A 58 36.09 -34.31 25.08
C PRO A 58 36.36 -34.51 23.59
N ALA A 59 35.68 -33.74 22.75
CA ALA A 59 36.02 -33.57 21.36
C ALA A 59 37.46 -33.04 21.29
N ALA A 60 38.27 -33.64 20.42
CA ALA A 60 39.61 -33.17 20.13
C ALA A 60 39.55 -31.69 19.73
N ASN A 61 40.26 -30.85 20.48
CA ASN A 61 40.48 -29.44 20.17
C ASN A 61 41.09 -29.34 18.77
N ALA A 62 40.26 -29.05 17.76
CA ALA A 62 40.73 -28.35 16.59
C ALA A 62 41.20 -26.98 17.10
N GLN A 63 42.51 -26.81 17.22
CA GLN A 63 43.10 -25.51 17.53
C GLN A 63 42.59 -24.53 16.47
N VAL A 64 41.72 -23.62 16.92
CA VAL A 64 41.44 -22.37 16.22
C VAL A 64 42.81 -21.73 15.95
N PRO A 65 43.17 -21.41 14.70
CA PRO A 65 44.42 -20.74 14.41
C PRO A 65 44.54 -19.51 15.29
N ALA A 66 45.71 -19.32 15.91
CA ALA A 66 45.98 -18.12 16.69
C ALA A 66 45.75 -16.89 15.81
N PRO A 67 45.06 -15.84 16.30
CA PRO A 67 44.83 -14.62 15.53
C PRO A 67 46.17 -14.02 15.09
N ASP A 68 46.25 -13.68 13.81
CA ASP A 68 47.43 -13.05 13.20
C ASP A 68 47.76 -11.75 13.94
N PRO A 69 48.99 -11.58 14.47
CA PRO A 69 49.38 -10.40 15.26
C PRO A 69 49.40 -9.08 14.47
N ALA A 70 49.05 -9.09 13.18
CA ALA A 70 48.90 -7.88 12.36
C ALA A 70 47.52 -7.20 12.45
N GLY A 71 46.56 -7.68 13.26
CA GLY A 71 45.39 -6.90 13.72
C GLY A 71 44.46 -6.31 12.64
N GLU A 72 44.61 -6.70 11.37
CA GLU A 72 43.79 -6.23 10.27
C GLU A 72 42.49 -7.05 10.20
N THR A 73 41.35 -6.36 10.18
CA THR A 73 40.02 -6.96 10.08
C THR A 73 39.36 -6.54 8.78
N ILE A 74 38.72 -7.50 8.11
CA ILE A 74 37.90 -7.20 6.93
C ILE A 74 36.55 -6.69 7.43
N VAL A 75 36.14 -5.54 6.90
CA VAL A 75 34.84 -4.92 7.19
C VAL A 75 34.16 -4.64 5.87
N ASN A 76 32.88 -5.01 5.75
CA ASN A 76 32.09 -4.65 4.59
C ASN A 76 31.34 -3.33 4.86
N ARG A 77 30.93 -2.62 3.81
CA ARG A 77 30.03 -1.47 3.90
C ARG A 77 29.06 -1.50 2.73
N PHE A 78 27.78 -1.32 3.04
CA PHE A 78 26.74 -1.15 2.04
C PHE A 78 26.17 0.27 2.10
N TYR A 79 25.91 0.84 0.93
CA TYR A 79 25.14 2.07 0.77
C TYR A 79 24.48 2.11 -0.61
N GLU A 80 23.47 2.97 -0.76
CA GLU A 80 22.68 3.05 -1.97
C GLU A 80 22.91 4.38 -2.68
N THR A 81 22.96 4.32 -4.00
CA THR A 81 22.95 5.46 -4.89
C THR A 81 21.73 5.34 -5.82
N ALA A 82 21.25 6.49 -6.31
CA ALA A 82 20.26 6.53 -7.37
C ALA A 82 20.80 5.82 -8.63
N LEU A 83 19.92 5.50 -9.58
CA LEU A 83 20.30 4.81 -10.82
C LEU A 83 21.31 5.63 -11.66
N ASP A 84 21.35 6.95 -11.48
CA ASP A 84 22.31 7.86 -12.11
C ASP A 84 23.64 8.00 -11.34
N GLY A 85 23.81 7.27 -10.23
CA GLY A 85 25.00 7.30 -9.38
C GLY A 85 24.97 8.34 -8.26
N THR A 86 23.93 9.19 -8.16
CA THR A 86 23.82 10.18 -7.10
C THR A 86 23.65 9.51 -5.74
N ALA A 87 24.42 9.92 -4.72
CA ALA A 87 24.28 9.38 -3.36
C ALA A 87 22.88 9.62 -2.79
N LEU A 88 22.23 8.56 -2.31
CA LEU A 88 21.02 8.71 -1.51
C LEU A 88 21.45 9.19 -0.12
N LYS A 89 20.95 10.35 0.30
CA LYS A 89 21.12 10.77 1.70
C LYS A 89 20.46 9.70 2.56
N SER A 90 21.22 9.08 3.46
CA SER A 90 20.65 8.16 4.44
C SER A 90 19.49 8.87 5.12
N ALA A 91 18.27 8.35 4.94
CA ALA A 91 17.15 8.80 5.74
C ALA A 91 17.56 8.54 7.20
N GLY A 92 17.81 9.61 7.96
CA GLY A 92 18.13 9.48 9.37
C GLY A 92 17.07 8.59 10.00
N GLN A 93 17.48 7.46 10.57
CA GLN A 93 16.57 6.56 11.25
C GLN A 93 15.98 7.29 12.46
N GLN A 94 14.86 7.98 12.26
CA GLN A 94 13.96 8.39 13.32
C GLN A 94 12.72 7.53 13.19
N TYR A 95 12.53 6.67 14.19
CA TYR A 95 11.30 5.91 14.38
C TYR A 95 10.21 6.93 14.74
N TYR A 96 9.36 7.27 13.77
CA TYR A 96 8.15 8.03 14.06
C TYR A 96 7.01 7.06 14.39
N GLU A 97 6.26 7.40 15.44
CA GLU A 97 5.01 6.73 15.80
C GLU A 97 3.95 7.14 14.76
N VAL A 98 3.57 6.21 13.88
CA VAL A 98 2.68 6.48 12.74
C VAL A 98 1.24 6.65 13.22
N ASN A 99 0.73 7.89 13.26
CA ASN A 99 -0.71 8.10 13.41
C ASN A 99 -1.44 7.84 12.10
N ALA A 100 -2.74 7.52 12.21
CA ALA A 100 -3.59 7.28 11.04
C ALA A 100 -3.69 8.49 10.08
N ALA A 101 -3.31 9.68 10.55
CA ALA A 101 -3.30 10.91 9.77
C ALA A 101 -1.95 11.18 9.09
N ASP A 102 -0.90 10.41 9.42
CA ASP A 102 0.48 10.65 8.96
C ASP A 102 0.81 9.93 7.65
N PHE A 103 -0.16 9.31 6.96
CA PHE A 103 0.04 8.62 5.68
C PHE A 103 0.31 9.54 4.47
N SER A 104 0.91 10.73 4.67
CA SER A 104 1.12 11.73 3.60
C SER A 104 2.57 12.24 3.44
N VAL A 105 3.58 11.56 4.00
CA VAL A 105 4.92 12.18 4.20
C VAL A 105 5.92 12.09 3.03
N ALA A 106 5.50 11.79 1.81
CA ALA A 106 6.26 12.18 0.61
C ALA A 106 5.29 12.81 -0.38
N ALA A 107 5.72 13.80 -1.17
CA ALA A 107 4.89 14.36 -2.24
C ALA A 107 4.56 13.23 -3.23
N PRO A 108 3.38 12.60 -3.15
CA PRO A 108 3.18 11.33 -3.80
C PRO A 108 3.07 11.55 -5.31
N GLY A 109 3.41 10.52 -6.09
CA GLY A 109 2.93 10.45 -7.47
C GLY A 109 1.41 10.60 -7.47
N GLY A 110 0.89 11.38 -8.41
CA GLY A 110 -0.56 11.43 -8.64
C GLY A 110 -1.04 10.11 -9.19
N VAL A 111 -1.96 9.49 -8.47
CA VAL A 111 -2.60 8.25 -8.89
C VAL A 111 -4.08 8.52 -9.01
N GLY A 112 -4.58 8.42 -10.22
CA GLY A 112 -6.00 8.56 -10.46
C GLY A 112 -6.50 7.52 -11.42
N ALA A 113 -7.75 7.14 -11.22
CA ALA A 113 -8.45 6.33 -12.18
C ALA A 113 -9.12 7.25 -13.21
N ALA A 114 -8.75 7.08 -14.48
CA ALA A 114 -9.66 7.37 -15.59
C ALA A 114 -10.59 6.16 -15.79
N LYS A 115 -11.76 6.41 -16.37
CA LYS A 115 -12.73 5.35 -16.68
C LYS A 115 -12.41 4.61 -18.00
N PRO A 116 -12.95 3.38 -18.18
CA PRO A 116 -13.72 2.63 -17.19
C PRO A 116 -12.83 2.15 -16.05
N ALA A 117 -13.36 2.15 -14.83
CA ALA A 117 -12.60 1.69 -13.68
C ALA A 117 -12.19 0.24 -13.92
N LEU A 118 -10.88 0.03 -14.02
CA LEU A 118 -10.29 -1.24 -14.37
C LEU A 118 -10.68 -2.30 -13.32
N PRO A 119 -10.80 -3.58 -13.71
CA PRO A 119 -10.90 -4.66 -12.73
C PRO A 119 -9.79 -4.54 -11.68
N LEU A 120 -10.05 -5.05 -10.48
CA LEU A 120 -9.07 -5.07 -9.41
C LEU A 120 -7.82 -5.76 -9.96
N PRO A 121 -6.63 -5.17 -9.78
CA PRO A 121 -5.43 -5.73 -10.36
C PRO A 121 -5.14 -7.08 -9.71
N GLU A 122 -4.87 -8.06 -10.56
CA GLU A 122 -4.34 -9.34 -10.11
C GLU A 122 -2.89 -9.16 -9.67
N VAL A 123 -2.49 -9.95 -8.67
CA VAL A 123 -1.09 -10.02 -8.24
C VAL A 123 -0.29 -10.73 -9.33
N ALA A 124 0.88 -10.18 -9.68
CA ALA A 124 1.77 -10.83 -10.63
C ALA A 124 2.22 -12.20 -10.10
N SER A 125 2.08 -13.25 -10.91
CA SER A 125 2.50 -14.61 -10.57
C SER A 125 4.01 -14.85 -10.67
N GLY A 126 4.78 -13.80 -10.95
CA GLY A 126 6.21 -13.83 -11.22
C GLY A 126 6.76 -12.44 -11.50
N TRP A 127 8.01 -12.39 -11.97
CA TRP A 127 8.65 -11.13 -12.34
C TRP A 127 7.94 -10.46 -13.53
N ASP A 128 7.47 -9.23 -13.35
CA ASP A 128 6.83 -8.44 -14.40
C ASP A 128 7.87 -7.54 -15.10
N VAL A 129 8.31 -7.96 -16.28
CA VAL A 129 9.28 -7.22 -17.10
C VAL A 129 8.71 -5.88 -17.57
N GLY A 130 7.40 -5.78 -17.82
CA GLY A 130 6.78 -4.53 -18.25
C GLY A 130 6.80 -3.49 -17.14
N PHE A 131 6.47 -3.90 -15.91
CA PHE A 131 6.53 -3.01 -14.76
C PHE A 131 7.98 -2.67 -14.35
N GLU A 132 8.93 -3.58 -14.53
CA GLU A 132 10.37 -3.27 -14.39
C GLU A 132 10.79 -2.13 -15.33
N GLN A 133 10.42 -2.23 -16.61
CA GLN A 133 10.77 -1.20 -17.61
C GLN A 133 10.16 0.15 -17.25
N GLU A 134 8.88 0.16 -16.85
CA GLU A 134 8.21 1.38 -16.41
C GLU A 134 8.86 1.98 -15.15
N CYS A 135 9.28 1.13 -14.21
CA CYS A 135 9.97 1.55 -12.99
C CYS A 135 11.30 2.27 -13.29
N ARG A 136 12.01 1.81 -14.31
CA ARG A 136 13.33 2.32 -14.73
C ARG A 136 13.24 3.41 -15.79
N ASP A 137 12.03 3.70 -16.30
CA ASP A 137 11.82 4.74 -17.30
C ASP A 137 12.39 6.08 -16.78
N PRO A 138 13.12 6.86 -17.60
CA PRO A 138 13.67 8.15 -17.19
C PRO A 138 12.65 9.12 -16.56
N ALA A 139 11.38 9.06 -16.98
CA ALA A 139 10.30 9.87 -16.41
C ALA A 139 9.97 9.50 -14.95
N ASN A 140 10.28 8.27 -14.54
CA ASN A 140 10.04 7.73 -13.21
C ASN A 140 11.32 7.54 -12.39
N ALA A 141 12.49 7.49 -13.04
CA ALA A 141 13.78 7.15 -12.44
C ALA A 141 14.08 7.93 -11.16
N ALA A 142 13.87 9.25 -11.16
CA ALA A 142 14.10 10.08 -9.96
C ALA A 142 13.21 9.70 -8.77
N LYS A 143 11.99 9.23 -9.02
CA LYS A 143 11.04 8.77 -7.99
C LYS A 143 11.36 7.34 -7.58
N SER A 144 11.56 6.45 -8.54
CA SER A 144 11.82 5.03 -8.28
C SER A 144 13.18 4.80 -7.62
N SER A 145 14.15 5.69 -7.83
CA SER A 145 15.43 5.66 -7.15
C SER A 145 15.46 6.45 -5.85
N SER A 146 14.32 6.93 -5.34
CA SER A 146 14.24 7.53 -4.01
C SER A 146 14.33 6.46 -2.91
N ALA A 147 14.46 6.91 -1.66
CA ALA A 147 14.50 6.00 -0.52
C ALA A 147 13.17 5.27 -0.33
N GLU A 148 12.05 5.94 -0.63
CA GLU A 148 10.68 5.43 -0.56
C GLU A 148 10.23 4.71 -1.84
N GLY A 149 10.98 4.84 -2.95
CA GLY A 149 10.60 4.33 -4.25
C GLY A 149 9.45 5.10 -4.91
N TRP A 150 8.88 4.51 -5.96
CA TRP A 150 7.77 5.08 -6.72
C TRP A 150 6.52 4.21 -6.57
N THR A 151 5.49 4.78 -5.96
CA THR A 151 4.15 4.18 -5.95
C THR A 151 3.40 4.63 -7.20
N LYS A 152 3.12 3.68 -8.09
CA LYS A 152 2.36 3.93 -9.32
C LYS A 152 0.87 4.04 -9.04
N ASP A 153 0.36 3.18 -8.16
CA ASP A 153 -1.01 3.16 -7.69
C ASP A 153 -1.13 2.43 -6.35
N HIS A 154 -2.34 2.40 -5.75
CA HIS A 154 -2.56 1.71 -4.48
C HIS A 154 -2.17 0.23 -4.50
N TYR A 155 -1.98 -0.39 -5.67
CA TYR A 155 -1.65 -1.80 -5.83
C TYR A 155 -0.27 -2.06 -6.41
N ARG A 156 0.43 -1.04 -6.91
CA ARG A 156 1.74 -1.18 -7.56
C ARG A 156 2.75 -0.16 -7.04
N TRP A 157 3.87 -0.68 -6.58
CA TRP A 157 5.02 0.09 -6.12
C TRP A 157 6.30 -0.47 -6.72
N CYS A 158 7.30 0.35 -6.95
CA CYS A 158 8.61 -0.14 -7.34
C CYS A 158 9.73 0.71 -6.79
N ARG A 159 10.94 0.15 -6.77
CA ARG A 159 12.16 0.87 -6.41
C ARG A 159 13.34 0.36 -7.21
N GLY A 160 14.17 1.24 -7.74
CA GLY A 160 15.38 0.89 -8.47
C GLY A 160 16.57 1.68 -7.95
N VAL A 161 17.60 1.00 -7.47
CA VAL A 161 18.81 1.66 -6.92
C VAL A 161 20.07 0.93 -7.38
N THR A 162 21.19 1.60 -7.23
CA THR A 162 22.51 0.96 -7.28
C THR A 162 22.96 0.70 -5.85
N VAL A 163 23.17 -0.56 -5.53
CA VAL A 163 23.77 -0.97 -4.26
C VAL A 163 25.28 -0.97 -4.43
N ASN A 164 25.96 -0.24 -3.54
CA ASN A 164 27.41 -0.14 -3.47
C ASN A 164 27.86 -1.07 -2.34
N TRP A 165 28.70 -2.05 -2.66
CA TRP A 165 29.30 -2.97 -1.70
C TRP A 165 30.81 -2.76 -1.69
N ASP A 166 31.27 -2.10 -0.62
CA ASP A 166 32.68 -1.84 -0.37
C ASP A 166 33.24 -2.91 0.59
N ARG A 167 34.42 -3.43 0.28
CA ARG A 167 35.24 -4.25 1.18
C ARG A 167 36.41 -3.40 1.67
N LEU A 168 36.52 -3.28 2.98
CA LEU A 168 37.53 -2.49 3.67
C LEU A 168 38.46 -3.42 4.45
N ILE A 169 39.74 -3.09 4.51
CA ILE A 169 40.66 -3.66 5.49
C ILE A 169 40.95 -2.59 6.53
N CYS A 170 40.66 -2.90 7.79
CA CYS A 170 40.77 -1.98 8.92
C CYS A 170 41.87 -2.45 9.88
N GLY A 171 42.84 -1.58 10.16
CA GLY A 171 43.94 -1.80 11.11
C GLY A 171 44.36 -0.49 11.76
N SER A 172 44.74 -0.51 13.06
CA SER A 172 45.19 0.68 13.80
C SER A 172 44.26 1.90 13.73
N GLY A 173 42.95 1.66 13.66
CA GLY A 173 41.93 2.73 13.59
C GLY A 173 41.74 3.37 12.20
N GLN A 174 42.42 2.87 11.17
CA GLN A 174 42.24 3.31 9.78
C GLN A 174 41.67 2.18 8.93
N CYS A 175 40.77 2.51 8.01
CA CYS A 175 40.21 1.56 7.05
C CYS A 175 40.57 1.99 5.64
N ARG A 176 41.06 1.05 4.83
CA ARG A 176 41.33 1.24 3.39
C ARG A 176 40.37 0.42 2.55
N LEU A 177 39.85 1.00 1.48
CA LEU A 177 39.06 0.28 0.47
C LEU A 177 39.98 -0.68 -0.28
N VAL A 178 39.56 -1.95 -0.39
CA VAL A 178 40.32 -3.00 -1.08
C VAL A 178 39.55 -3.65 -2.22
N ALA A 179 38.22 -3.59 -2.17
CA ALA A 179 37.38 -3.96 -3.28
C ALA A 179 36.07 -3.16 -3.23
N LYS A 180 35.47 -2.90 -4.38
CA LYS A 180 34.16 -2.26 -4.54
C LYS A 180 33.38 -2.97 -5.64
N ILE A 181 32.11 -3.25 -5.40
CA ILE A 181 31.20 -3.74 -6.44
C ILE A 181 29.91 -2.92 -6.44
N LEU A 182 29.46 -2.54 -7.63
CA LEU A 182 28.21 -1.83 -7.85
C LEU A 182 27.19 -2.76 -8.52
N ILE A 183 26.03 -2.94 -7.89
CA ILE A 183 24.98 -3.85 -8.37
C ILE A 183 23.68 -3.06 -8.53
N GLN A 184 23.08 -3.08 -9.72
CA GLN A 184 21.73 -2.54 -9.89
C GLN A 184 20.70 -3.52 -9.33
N VAL A 185 19.77 -3.01 -8.52
CA VAL A 185 18.71 -3.79 -7.90
C VAL A 185 17.38 -3.10 -8.10
N VAL A 186 16.36 -3.88 -8.47
CA VAL A 186 14.98 -3.41 -8.60
C VAL A 186 14.07 -4.24 -7.72
N TRP A 187 13.15 -3.59 -7.00
CA TRP A 187 12.03 -4.20 -6.33
C TRP A 187 10.72 -3.83 -7.01
N LEU A 188 9.84 -4.81 -7.20
CA LEU A 188 8.47 -4.64 -7.67
C LEU A 188 7.52 -5.12 -6.58
N GLY A 189 6.65 -4.24 -6.10
CA GLY A 189 5.66 -4.54 -5.08
C GLY A 189 4.24 -4.55 -5.64
N TYR A 190 3.49 -5.57 -5.25
CA TYR A 190 2.08 -5.75 -5.57
C TYR A 190 1.28 -5.88 -4.29
N ALA A 191 0.33 -4.98 -4.06
CA ALA A 191 -0.64 -5.15 -2.99
C ALA A 191 -1.79 -6.03 -3.49
N ASP A 192 -2.15 -7.05 -2.72
CA ASP A 192 -3.19 -7.99 -3.10
C ASP A 192 -4.57 -7.36 -2.89
N ALA A 193 -5.33 -7.21 -3.97
CA ALA A 193 -6.65 -6.59 -3.97
C ALA A 193 -7.76 -7.45 -3.30
N HIS A 194 -7.46 -8.73 -3.01
CA HIS A 194 -8.39 -9.74 -2.53
C HIS A 194 -7.99 -10.34 -1.18
N ASN A 195 -6.71 -10.25 -0.82
CA ASN A 195 -6.16 -10.78 0.43
C ASN A 195 -5.36 -9.71 1.17
N ARG A 196 -5.18 -9.91 2.48
CA ARG A 196 -4.34 -9.02 3.30
C ARG A 196 -2.86 -9.39 3.14
N LYS A 197 -2.35 -9.30 1.90
CA LYS A 197 -0.97 -9.63 1.52
C LYS A 197 -0.34 -8.60 0.59
N PHE A 198 0.99 -8.57 0.58
CA PHE A 198 1.78 -7.98 -0.49
C PHE A 198 2.69 -9.05 -1.09
N HIS A 199 2.93 -8.98 -2.40
CA HIS A 199 3.96 -9.75 -3.09
C HIS A 199 5.04 -8.78 -3.55
N ILE A 200 6.24 -8.94 -3.01
CA ILE A 200 7.40 -8.12 -3.37
C ILE A 200 8.42 -9.01 -4.05
N TRP A 201 8.83 -8.62 -5.25
CA TRP A 201 9.88 -9.27 -6.00
C TRP A 201 11.12 -8.38 -6.00
N GLY A 202 12.27 -8.90 -5.61
CA GLY A 202 13.57 -8.25 -5.79
C GLY A 202 14.31 -8.88 -6.96
N LYS A 203 15.04 -8.09 -7.75
CA LYS A 203 15.91 -8.59 -8.81
C LYS A 203 17.24 -7.86 -8.87
N THR A 204 18.33 -8.60 -8.93
CA THR A 204 19.66 -8.05 -9.24
C THR A 204 19.86 -8.05 -10.75
N LEU A 205 20.00 -6.87 -11.35
CA LEU A 205 20.02 -6.73 -12.81
C LEU A 205 21.39 -7.01 -13.39
N GLU A 206 22.37 -6.22 -12.98
CA GLU A 206 23.73 -6.28 -13.51
C GLU A 206 24.75 -5.78 -12.50
N VAL A 207 25.99 -6.21 -12.70
CA VAL A 207 27.17 -5.67 -12.03
C VAL A 207 27.73 -4.54 -12.90
N ILE A 208 27.66 -3.30 -12.42
CA ILE A 208 28.09 -2.11 -13.15
C ILE A 208 29.61 -1.97 -13.12
N GLU A 209 30.20 -2.19 -11.96
CA GLU A 209 31.62 -1.94 -11.69
C GLU A 209 32.13 -2.96 -10.68
N VAL A 210 33.37 -3.42 -10.90
CA VAL A 210 34.14 -4.21 -9.94
C VAL A 210 35.54 -3.61 -9.88
N GLU A 211 35.93 -3.13 -8.70
CA GLU A 211 37.31 -2.79 -8.37
C GLU A 211 37.81 -3.78 -7.31
N GLY A 212 39.02 -4.31 -7.48
CA GLY A 212 39.56 -5.34 -6.58
C GLY A 212 38.95 -6.73 -6.79
N GLU A 213 39.18 -7.64 -5.84
CA GLU A 213 38.75 -9.04 -5.94
C GLU A 213 37.49 -9.31 -5.09
N PHE A 214 36.42 -9.71 -5.78
CA PHE A 214 35.27 -10.40 -5.20
C PHE A 214 35.22 -11.82 -5.75
N ASP A 215 35.04 -12.79 -4.86
CA ASP A 215 34.87 -14.18 -5.27
C ASP A 215 33.55 -14.35 -6.04
N ASP A 216 33.58 -15.12 -7.12
CA ASP A 216 32.40 -15.37 -7.95
C ASP A 216 31.30 -16.16 -7.22
N ASP A 217 31.64 -16.82 -6.11
CA ASP A 217 30.73 -17.51 -5.21
C ASP A 217 30.17 -16.61 -4.10
N ALA A 218 30.59 -15.34 -4.01
CA ALA A 218 29.98 -14.36 -3.12
C ALA A 218 28.50 -14.23 -3.43
N ARG A 219 27.68 -14.15 -2.38
CA ARG A 219 26.23 -14.34 -2.46
C ARG A 219 25.48 -13.10 -2.07
N VAL A 220 24.42 -12.78 -2.80
CA VAL A 220 23.51 -11.67 -2.50
C VAL A 220 22.05 -12.10 -2.51
N ALA A 221 21.21 -11.37 -1.81
CA ALA A 221 19.76 -11.49 -1.94
C ALA A 221 19.08 -10.12 -1.80
N ALA A 222 18.00 -9.95 -2.54
CA ALA A 222 17.12 -8.79 -2.44
C ALA A 222 15.74 -9.29 -1.96
N TRP A 223 15.25 -8.79 -0.84
CA TRP A 223 13.99 -9.25 -0.24
C TRP A 223 13.21 -8.08 0.35
N ALA A 224 12.08 -8.35 0.98
CA ALA A 224 11.28 -7.33 1.64
C ALA A 224 10.83 -7.76 3.03
N ASP A 225 10.65 -6.79 3.90
CA ASP A 225 10.06 -7.02 5.22
C ASP A 225 8.91 -6.05 5.45
N CYS A 226 8.21 -6.25 6.56
CA CYS A 226 7.20 -5.31 7.00
C CYS A 226 7.23 -5.12 8.51
N ALA A 227 6.71 -3.99 8.96
CA ALA A 227 6.44 -3.73 10.36
C ALA A 227 5.00 -3.26 10.54
N GLY A 228 4.40 -3.70 11.63
CA GLY A 228 3.18 -3.11 12.15
C GLY A 228 3.47 -1.99 13.13
N THR A 229 2.47 -1.15 13.35
CA THR A 229 2.46 -0.19 14.45
C THR A 229 2.23 -0.96 15.76
N PRO A 230 3.12 -0.84 16.76
CA PRO A 230 2.99 -1.54 18.03
C PRO A 230 1.60 -1.40 18.65
N GLY A 231 0.98 -2.54 19.01
CA GLY A 231 -0.36 -2.59 19.60
C GLY A 231 -1.52 -2.27 18.64
N ARG A 232 -1.24 -1.94 17.38
CA ARG A 232 -2.26 -1.57 16.38
C ARG A 232 -2.24 -2.44 15.13
N SER A 233 -1.10 -2.99 14.76
CA SER A 233 -0.98 -3.94 13.64
C SER A 233 0.26 -4.82 13.81
N SER A 234 0.29 -5.91 13.04
CA SER A 234 1.43 -6.81 12.94
C SER A 234 1.43 -7.44 11.56
N CYS A 235 2.60 -7.88 11.11
CA CYS A 235 2.72 -8.61 9.86
C CYS A 235 3.86 -9.63 9.97
N SER A 236 3.98 -10.47 8.95
CA SER A 236 5.04 -11.45 8.82
C SER A 236 5.55 -11.45 7.38
N ALA A 237 6.85 -11.56 7.21
CA ALA A 237 7.46 -11.80 5.91
C ALA A 237 7.73 -13.29 5.73
N ARG A 238 7.22 -13.86 4.63
CA ARG A 238 7.63 -15.18 4.16
C ARG A 238 8.46 -15.01 2.90
N TYR A 239 9.75 -15.21 3.07
CA TYR A 239 10.71 -15.27 1.98
C TYR A 239 10.56 -16.61 1.24
N GLN A 240 10.47 -16.59 -0.10
CA GLN A 240 10.19 -17.78 -0.93
C GLN A 240 11.36 -18.34 -1.74
N PRO A 241 12.61 -17.85 -1.62
CA PRO A 241 13.76 -18.67 -2.00
C PRO A 241 14.83 -18.79 -0.90
N ASP A 242 15.17 -20.01 -0.50
CA ASP A 242 16.36 -20.30 0.34
C ASP A 242 17.72 -19.99 -0.36
N THR A 243 17.69 -19.46 -1.59
CA THR A 243 18.85 -19.30 -2.46
C THR A 243 19.21 -17.83 -2.63
N ARG A 244 20.37 -17.46 -2.11
CA ARG A 244 21.08 -16.23 -2.51
C ARG A 244 21.71 -16.44 -3.90
N ALA A 245 21.67 -15.43 -4.77
CA ALA A 245 22.35 -15.44 -6.07
C ALA A 245 23.86 -15.27 -5.87
N THR A 246 24.68 -16.02 -6.58
CA THR A 246 26.13 -15.76 -6.60
C THR A 246 26.46 -14.58 -7.52
N LEU A 247 27.62 -13.94 -7.36
CA LEU A 247 28.05 -12.90 -8.30
C LEU A 247 28.19 -13.45 -9.72
N ALA A 248 28.63 -14.70 -9.88
CA ALA A 248 28.63 -15.38 -11.18
C ALA A 248 27.23 -15.51 -11.78
N ASP A 249 26.21 -15.82 -10.97
CA ASP A 249 24.82 -15.91 -11.42
C ASP A 249 24.29 -14.54 -11.89
N ILE A 250 24.61 -13.45 -11.17
CA ILE A 250 24.24 -12.09 -11.58
C ILE A 250 24.91 -11.70 -12.89
N LYS A 251 26.23 -11.92 -13.01
CA LYS A 251 26.99 -11.65 -14.24
C LYS A 251 26.44 -12.43 -15.43
N ALA A 252 25.91 -13.63 -15.19
CA ALA A 252 25.28 -14.49 -16.21
C ALA A 252 23.77 -14.22 -16.40
N GLY A 253 23.16 -13.31 -15.63
CA GLY A 253 21.73 -13.00 -15.69
C GLY A 253 20.79 -14.15 -15.28
N ARG A 254 21.20 -14.98 -14.32
CA ARG A 254 20.42 -16.16 -13.84
C ARG A 254 20.19 -16.11 -12.34
N ASN A 255 19.18 -16.82 -11.85
CA ASN A 255 18.86 -17.01 -10.42
C ASN A 255 18.83 -15.70 -9.60
N ASN A 256 18.49 -14.59 -10.25
CA ASN A 256 18.67 -13.23 -9.74
C ASN A 256 17.35 -12.59 -9.31
N VAL A 257 16.27 -13.38 -9.19
CA VAL A 257 14.93 -12.92 -8.80
C VAL A 257 14.53 -13.61 -7.50
N PHE A 258 13.98 -12.83 -6.58
CA PHE A 258 13.66 -13.26 -5.22
C PHE A 258 12.23 -12.83 -4.87
N GLU A 259 11.39 -13.76 -4.40
CA GLU A 259 10.03 -13.43 -3.95
C GLU A 259 9.96 -13.31 -2.43
N THR A 260 9.24 -12.29 -1.97
CA THR A 260 8.80 -12.16 -0.58
C THR A 260 7.29 -11.94 -0.55
N VAL A 261 6.59 -12.79 0.20
CA VAL A 261 5.17 -12.59 0.49
C VAL A 261 5.03 -12.03 1.90
N LEU A 262 4.55 -10.80 1.99
CA LEU A 262 4.24 -10.14 3.25
C LEU A 262 2.77 -10.41 3.58
N THR A 263 2.50 -10.93 4.77
CA THR A 263 1.13 -11.23 5.22
C THR A 263 0.81 -10.42 6.46
N ASP A 264 -0.31 -9.72 6.43
CA ASP A 264 -0.85 -9.06 7.60
C ASP A 264 -1.42 -10.09 8.59
N THR A 265 -0.95 -10.01 9.83
CA THR A 265 -1.30 -10.92 10.93
C THR A 265 -2.02 -10.19 12.05
N SER A 266 -2.50 -8.96 11.81
CA SER A 266 -3.06 -8.09 12.85
C SER A 266 -4.33 -8.65 13.49
N ILE A 267 -5.19 -9.34 12.73
CA ILE A 267 -6.43 -9.91 13.28
C ILE A 267 -6.16 -10.89 14.42
N PRO A 268 -5.31 -11.94 14.25
CA PRO A 268 -4.99 -12.83 15.34
C PRO A 268 -4.12 -12.19 16.44
N ASN A 269 -3.31 -11.18 16.13
CA ASN A 269 -2.30 -10.68 17.07
C ASN A 269 -2.70 -9.45 17.89
N VAL A 270 -3.54 -8.55 17.36
CA VAL A 270 -3.86 -7.26 18.02
C VAL A 270 -5.34 -6.91 18.06
N GLY A 271 -6.23 -7.65 17.37
CA GLY A 271 -7.68 -7.46 17.44
C GLY A 271 -8.17 -6.09 16.95
N LEU A 272 -8.37 -5.94 15.64
CA LEU A 272 -8.78 -4.67 15.04
C LEU A 272 -10.29 -4.41 15.18
N THR A 273 -10.68 -3.14 15.31
CA THR A 273 -12.09 -2.70 15.39
C THR A 273 -12.56 -2.01 14.11
N GLY A 274 -13.88 -1.89 13.95
CA GLY A 274 -14.49 -1.16 12.84
C GLY A 274 -14.13 -1.75 11.46
N GLU A 275 -13.48 -0.94 10.63
CA GLU A 275 -13.02 -1.31 9.28
C GLU A 275 -11.81 -2.26 9.26
N ALA A 276 -11.30 -2.63 10.45
CA ALA A 276 -10.17 -3.52 10.64
C ALA A 276 -8.93 -3.08 9.86
N VAL A 277 -8.64 -1.77 9.88
CA VAL A 277 -7.48 -1.16 9.22
C VAL A 277 -6.22 -1.45 10.03
N ALA A 278 -5.27 -2.16 9.41
CA ALA A 278 -3.93 -2.43 9.88
C ALA A 278 -2.95 -1.53 9.11
N PRO A 279 -2.44 -0.45 9.71
CA PRO A 279 -1.37 0.32 9.08
C PRO A 279 -0.08 -0.49 9.08
N LEU A 280 0.67 -0.48 7.99
CA LEU A 280 1.91 -1.25 7.85
C LEU A 280 2.97 -0.39 7.19
N GLU A 281 4.21 -0.73 7.44
CA GLU A 281 5.36 -0.22 6.71
C GLU A 281 6.00 -1.37 5.97
N VAL A 282 6.27 -1.19 4.68
CA VAL A 282 6.99 -2.15 3.86
C VAL A 282 8.40 -1.62 3.60
N TYR A 283 9.39 -2.49 3.71
CA TYR A 283 10.81 -2.17 3.48
C TYR A 283 11.38 -3.12 2.46
N SER A 284 12.26 -2.61 1.60
CA SER A 284 13.12 -3.44 0.76
C SER A 284 14.49 -3.59 1.40
N TRP A 285 15.05 -4.79 1.29
CA TRP A 285 16.32 -5.18 1.88
C TRP A 285 17.24 -5.74 0.81
N PHE A 286 18.53 -5.44 0.95
CA PHE A 286 19.58 -6.11 0.22
C PHE A 286 20.62 -6.66 1.20
N THR A 287 21.05 -7.89 1.00
CA THR A 287 22.13 -8.53 1.76
C THR A 287 23.20 -9.02 0.81
N GLY A 288 24.46 -8.90 1.24
CA GLY A 288 25.60 -9.55 0.60
C GLY A 288 26.44 -10.29 1.62
N ALA A 289 27.04 -11.40 1.20
CA ALA A 289 28.00 -12.17 1.97
C ALA A 289 29.13 -12.67 1.06
N GLY A 290 30.35 -12.63 1.57
CA GLY A 290 31.51 -13.23 0.88
C GLY A 290 31.35 -14.74 0.66
N GLY A 291 32.14 -15.30 -0.27
CA GLY A 291 32.11 -16.71 -0.66
C GLY A 291 32.32 -17.70 0.49
N THR A 292 33.14 -17.30 1.47
CA THR A 292 33.44 -18.09 2.67
C THR A 292 32.31 -18.11 3.71
N LEU A 293 31.24 -17.31 3.50
CA LEU A 293 30.10 -17.15 4.42
C LEU A 293 30.51 -16.80 5.85
N HIS A 294 31.64 -16.13 6.04
CA HIS A 294 32.06 -15.72 7.37
C HIS A 294 30.98 -14.79 7.99
N PRO A 295 30.57 -14.97 9.26
CA PRO A 295 29.49 -14.17 9.86
C PRO A 295 29.74 -12.65 9.82
N THR A 296 31.02 -12.25 9.80
CA THR A 296 31.48 -10.86 9.68
C THR A 296 31.34 -10.30 8.27
N ASP A 297 31.10 -11.15 7.27
CA ASP A 297 30.96 -10.75 5.87
C ASP A 297 29.52 -10.49 5.46
N SER A 298 28.56 -10.85 6.31
CA SER A 298 27.13 -10.59 6.06
C SER A 298 26.76 -9.20 6.55
N LEU A 299 26.42 -8.30 5.62
CA LEU A 299 25.82 -7.02 5.94
C LEU A 299 24.60 -6.77 5.07
N ASN A 300 23.73 -5.89 5.58
CA ASN A 300 22.47 -5.55 4.95
C ASN A 300 22.38 -4.03 4.76
N THR A 301 21.71 -3.62 3.69
CA THR A 301 21.14 -2.28 3.57
C THR A 301 19.62 -2.38 3.50
N VAL A 302 18.94 -1.35 4.01
CA VAL A 302 17.48 -1.26 4.08
C VAL A 302 17.01 0.05 3.49
N SER A 303 15.91 0.01 2.74
CA SER A 303 15.26 1.20 2.20
C SER A 303 14.57 2.03 3.27
N ALA A 304 14.12 3.23 2.89
CA ALA A 304 13.09 3.90 3.67
C ALA A 304 11.76 3.13 3.59
N ARG A 305 10.82 3.57 4.41
CA ARG A 305 9.56 2.88 4.67
C ARG A 305 8.53 3.28 3.65
N VAL A 306 7.83 2.30 3.08
CA VAL A 306 6.67 2.56 2.22
C VAL A 306 5.41 2.46 3.07
N ALA A 307 4.76 3.60 3.27
CA ALA A 307 3.48 3.68 3.96
C ALA A 307 2.46 2.79 3.26
N SER A 308 1.91 1.82 4.00
CA SER A 308 1.02 0.79 3.49
C SER A 308 -0.09 0.50 4.49
N ARG A 309 -1.11 -0.23 4.07
CA ARG A 309 -2.09 -0.79 5.01
C ARG A 309 -2.73 -2.05 4.45
N CYS A 310 -3.38 -2.79 5.33
CA CYS A 310 -4.36 -3.78 4.96
C CYS A 310 -5.66 -3.54 5.72
N ASP A 311 -6.79 -3.97 5.18
CA ASP A 311 -8.08 -3.76 5.83
C ASP A 311 -9.07 -4.89 5.50
N SER A 312 -10.18 -4.97 6.24
CA SER A 312 -11.27 -5.92 5.99
C SER A 312 -12.59 -5.19 5.72
N VAL A 313 -12.52 -4.13 4.93
CA VAL A 313 -13.72 -3.43 4.47
C VAL A 313 -14.39 -4.21 3.36
N ARG A 314 -15.72 -4.37 3.49
CA ARG A 314 -16.60 -4.90 2.44
C ARG A 314 -16.84 -3.85 1.36
N LEU A 315 -15.93 -3.80 0.39
CA LEU A 315 -16.11 -3.15 -0.92
C LEU A 315 -16.36 -4.25 -1.97
N ARG A 316 -15.72 -4.16 -3.15
CA ARG A 316 -15.75 -5.24 -4.15
C ARG A 316 -15.08 -6.50 -3.64
N SER A 317 -13.97 -6.37 -2.94
CA SER A 317 -13.38 -7.43 -2.12
C SER A 317 -13.72 -7.20 -0.64
N LYS A 318 -13.65 -8.28 0.15
CA LYS A 318 -13.90 -8.22 1.60
C LYS A 318 -12.69 -7.73 2.40
N GLN A 319 -11.52 -7.73 1.78
CA GLN A 319 -10.24 -7.39 2.36
C GLN A 319 -9.24 -7.14 1.24
N ALA A 320 -8.19 -6.37 1.51
CA ALA A 320 -7.05 -6.19 0.63
C ALA A 320 -5.88 -5.55 1.40
N CYS A 321 -4.79 -5.32 0.70
CA CYS A 321 -3.80 -4.33 1.09
C CYS A 321 -3.64 -3.23 0.03
N THR A 322 -3.10 -2.08 0.45
CA THR A 322 -2.76 -0.95 -0.43
C THR A 322 -1.43 -0.30 -0.01
N PHE A 323 -0.71 0.24 -1.00
CA PHE A 323 0.37 1.20 -0.78
C PHE A 323 -0.21 2.61 -0.69
N ASN A 324 -0.10 3.26 0.47
CA ASN A 324 -0.79 4.52 0.75
C ASN A 324 0.03 5.76 0.40
N ASN A 325 1.28 5.60 -0.05
CA ASN A 325 2.12 6.72 -0.46
C ASN A 325 1.75 7.20 -1.88
N VAL A 326 0.48 7.58 -2.08
CA VAL A 326 -0.12 8.06 -3.32
C VAL A 326 -1.07 9.23 -3.06
N SER A 327 -1.19 10.15 -4.01
CA SER A 327 -2.22 11.19 -3.98
C SER A 327 -3.38 10.70 -4.84
N ALA A 328 -4.35 10.08 -4.20
CA ALA A 328 -5.50 9.50 -4.88
C ALA A 328 -6.38 10.58 -5.49
N PHE A 329 -6.77 10.45 -6.77
CA PHE A 329 -7.74 11.37 -7.37
C PHE A 329 -8.77 10.69 -8.28
N LEU A 330 -9.99 11.22 -8.25
CA LEU A 330 -11.08 10.85 -9.14
C LEU A 330 -11.08 11.78 -10.36
N THR A 331 -11.14 11.22 -11.57
CA THR A 331 -11.32 12.05 -12.78
C THR A 331 -12.76 12.04 -13.26
N TYR A 332 -13.31 13.22 -13.54
CA TYR A 332 -14.50 13.41 -14.36
C TYR A 332 -14.12 14.08 -15.68
N ASP A 333 -14.57 13.50 -16.79
CA ASP A 333 -14.39 14.04 -18.13
C ASP A 333 -15.68 14.66 -18.64
N LYS A 334 -15.66 15.98 -18.85
CA LYS A 334 -16.79 16.75 -19.38
C LYS A 334 -17.21 16.29 -20.77
N ASN A 335 -16.27 15.75 -21.55
CA ASN A 335 -16.44 15.36 -22.95
C ASN A 335 -16.77 13.87 -23.12
N ASP A 336 -16.97 13.12 -22.03
CA ASP A 336 -17.37 11.72 -22.09
C ASP A 336 -18.84 11.59 -22.56
N ASN A 337 -19.00 11.24 -23.84
CA ASN A 337 -20.32 11.05 -24.45
C ASN A 337 -20.99 9.74 -24.04
N ALA A 338 -20.23 8.72 -23.59
CA ALA A 338 -20.77 7.44 -23.16
C ALA A 338 -21.37 7.55 -21.75
N TYR A 339 -20.69 8.29 -20.86
CA TYR A 339 -21.06 8.49 -19.47
C TYR A 339 -21.15 9.99 -19.14
N PRO A 340 -22.16 10.70 -19.69
CA PRO A 340 -22.21 12.17 -19.65
C PRO A 340 -22.30 12.71 -18.23
N VAL A 341 -21.37 13.61 -17.89
CA VAL A 341 -21.24 14.28 -16.59
C VAL A 341 -20.89 15.77 -16.72
N SER A 342 -21.21 16.40 -17.84
CA SER A 342 -20.81 17.80 -18.12
C SER A 342 -21.35 18.83 -17.13
N GLU A 343 -22.64 18.76 -16.74
CA GLU A 343 -23.25 19.64 -15.74
C GLU A 343 -22.67 19.41 -14.33
N LEU A 344 -22.31 18.15 -14.02
CA LEU A 344 -21.63 17.78 -12.78
C LEU A 344 -20.23 18.40 -12.75
N VAL A 345 -19.45 18.27 -13.83
CA VAL A 345 -18.12 18.88 -13.95
C VAL A 345 -18.20 20.39 -13.77
N ASP A 346 -19.14 21.06 -14.44
CA ASP A 346 -19.32 22.51 -14.31
C ASP A 346 -19.73 22.93 -12.89
N HIS A 347 -20.52 22.11 -12.19
CA HIS A 347 -20.89 22.36 -10.79
C HIS A 347 -19.68 22.21 -9.85
N ILE A 348 -18.93 21.11 -9.94
CA ILE A 348 -17.75 20.88 -9.09
C ILE A 348 -16.70 21.95 -9.37
N ARG A 349 -16.47 22.31 -10.64
CA ARG A 349 -15.53 23.36 -11.03
C ARG A 349 -15.91 24.70 -10.40
N TYR A 350 -17.19 25.08 -10.44
CA TYR A 350 -17.67 26.29 -9.76
C TYR A 350 -17.42 26.24 -8.25
N ALA A 351 -17.73 25.12 -7.61
CA ALA A 351 -17.51 24.97 -6.17
C ALA A 351 -16.02 25.10 -5.79
N GLN A 352 -15.12 24.47 -6.56
CA GLN A 352 -13.68 24.53 -6.33
C GLN A 352 -13.08 25.92 -6.65
N ASP A 353 -13.40 26.49 -7.80
CA ASP A 353 -12.73 27.69 -8.31
C ASP A 353 -13.34 29.01 -7.81
N VAL A 354 -14.66 29.02 -7.55
CA VAL A 354 -15.37 30.24 -7.13
C VAL A 354 -15.63 30.26 -5.63
N LEU A 355 -16.05 29.12 -5.05
CA LEU A 355 -16.37 29.05 -3.62
C LEU A 355 -15.19 28.62 -2.74
N GLY A 356 -14.08 28.19 -3.34
CA GLY A 356 -12.91 27.70 -2.61
C GLY A 356 -13.16 26.36 -1.89
N ALA A 357 -14.05 25.53 -2.40
CA ALA A 357 -14.26 24.19 -1.87
C ALA A 357 -13.00 23.31 -2.09
N PRO A 358 -12.66 22.41 -1.14
CA PRO A 358 -11.46 21.58 -1.20
C PRO A 358 -11.53 20.49 -2.29
N GLY A 359 -10.43 19.75 -2.46
CA GLY A 359 -10.36 18.58 -3.32
C GLY A 359 -10.01 18.88 -4.77
N ARG A 360 -9.39 20.01 -5.08
CA ARG A 360 -9.04 20.35 -6.46
C ARG A 360 -7.75 19.67 -6.90
N TRP A 361 -7.78 19.02 -8.05
CA TRP A 361 -6.59 18.50 -8.75
C TRP A 361 -6.33 19.32 -10.01
N ARG A 362 -5.11 19.81 -10.21
CA ARG A 362 -4.76 20.65 -11.36
C ARG A 362 -3.31 20.45 -11.77
N ASN A 363 -3.02 20.51 -13.07
CA ASN A 363 -1.67 20.40 -13.62
C ASN A 363 -0.91 19.13 -13.17
N GLY A 364 -1.63 18.02 -13.01
CA GLY A 364 -1.03 16.74 -12.62
C GLY A 364 -0.64 16.62 -11.15
N ALA A 365 -1.12 17.51 -10.28
CA ALA A 365 -0.84 17.48 -8.84
C ALA A 365 -2.04 17.94 -7.99
N PRO A 366 -2.03 17.64 -6.67
CA PRO A 366 -2.92 18.28 -5.70
C PRO A 366 -2.86 19.82 -5.78
N ASP A 367 -4.02 20.47 -5.77
CA ASP A 367 -4.14 21.94 -5.75
C ASP A 367 -5.05 22.35 -4.57
N GLY A 368 -4.46 22.39 -3.38
CA GLY A 368 -5.15 22.74 -2.13
C GLY A 368 -5.52 21.52 -1.27
N PRO A 369 -6.29 21.75 -0.18
CA PRO A 369 -6.64 20.70 0.78
C PRO A 369 -7.42 19.55 0.13
N PRO A 370 -7.22 18.29 0.57
CA PRO A 370 -7.95 17.14 0.05
C PRO A 370 -9.42 17.12 0.51
N LEU A 371 -10.20 16.25 -0.13
CA LEU A 371 -11.39 15.66 0.46
C LEU A 371 -11.01 14.46 1.31
N THR A 372 -11.74 14.22 2.39
CA THR A 372 -11.56 13.07 3.27
C THR A 372 -12.79 12.18 3.21
N ARG A 373 -12.64 10.90 2.85
CA ARG A 373 -13.74 9.94 2.77
C ARG A 373 -14.44 9.78 4.13
N LEU A 374 -15.78 9.76 4.08
CA LEU A 374 -16.67 9.58 5.22
C LEU A 374 -17.66 8.44 4.95
N ARG A 375 -17.57 7.30 5.65
CA ARG A 375 -18.47 6.15 5.49
C ARG A 375 -19.64 6.12 6.48
N HIS A 376 -19.60 6.93 7.54
CA HIS A 376 -20.67 7.02 8.53
C HIS A 376 -21.98 7.61 7.95
N ALA A 377 -22.96 6.75 7.66
CA ALA A 377 -24.20 7.12 6.95
C ALA A 377 -25.02 8.23 7.63
N PRO A 378 -25.18 8.28 8.97
CA PRO A 378 -25.87 9.38 9.62
C PRO A 378 -25.23 10.75 9.35
N THR A 379 -23.89 10.84 9.35
CA THR A 379 -23.19 12.09 9.03
C THR A 379 -23.34 12.44 7.55
N GLN A 380 -23.32 11.46 6.65
CA GLN A 380 -23.61 11.74 5.23
C GLN A 380 -25.02 12.32 5.04
N ASN A 381 -26.02 11.86 5.80
CA ASN A 381 -27.37 12.42 5.74
C ASN A 381 -27.42 13.87 6.23
N GLN A 382 -26.63 14.21 7.26
CA GLN A 382 -26.48 15.59 7.72
C GLN A 382 -25.78 16.46 6.65
N ASN A 383 -24.75 15.94 5.99
CA ASN A 383 -24.06 16.65 4.91
C ASN A 383 -24.99 17.06 3.76
N ARG A 384 -26.04 16.28 3.49
CA ARG A 384 -27.03 16.57 2.44
C ARG A 384 -27.96 17.75 2.76
N ALA A 385 -28.02 18.22 4.00
CA ALA A 385 -29.02 19.19 4.41
C ALA A 385 -28.83 20.57 3.77
N ARG A 386 -27.60 21.13 3.84
CA ARG A 386 -27.27 22.46 3.30
C ARG A 386 -27.36 22.55 1.77
N PRO A 387 -26.76 21.64 0.98
CA PRO A 387 -26.92 21.64 -0.48
C PRO A 387 -28.39 21.56 -0.91
N LYS A 388 -29.17 20.66 -0.29
CA LYS A 388 -30.61 20.55 -0.59
C LYS A 388 -31.39 21.81 -0.25
N ALA A 389 -31.00 22.55 0.78
CA ALA A 389 -31.60 23.84 1.10
C ALA A 389 -31.30 24.88 0.00
N GLN A 390 -30.07 24.92 -0.53
CA GLN A 390 -29.71 25.80 -1.66
C GLN A 390 -30.54 25.48 -2.91
N CYS A 391 -30.70 24.21 -3.26
CA CYS A 391 -31.55 23.81 -4.40
C CYS A 391 -33.04 24.16 -4.20
N ARG A 392 -33.57 24.00 -2.98
CA ARG A 392 -34.94 24.41 -2.65
C ARG A 392 -35.13 25.92 -2.71
N ALA A 393 -34.14 26.69 -2.29
CA ALA A 393 -34.17 28.15 -2.42
C ALA A 393 -34.13 28.58 -3.90
N ALA A 394 -33.31 27.93 -4.71
CA ALA A 394 -33.22 28.20 -6.15
C ALA A 394 -34.46 27.74 -6.93
N ASN A 395 -35.20 26.75 -6.42
CA ASN A 395 -36.43 26.27 -7.02
C ASN A 395 -37.52 25.98 -5.97
N PRO A 396 -38.22 27.02 -5.47
CA PRO A 396 -39.21 26.88 -4.40
C PRO A 396 -40.43 26.03 -4.76
N GLY A 397 -40.76 25.93 -6.06
CA GLY A 397 -41.84 25.07 -6.56
C GLY A 397 -41.50 23.58 -6.56
N GLY A 398 -40.27 23.21 -6.19
CA GLY A 398 -39.77 21.85 -6.26
C GLY A 398 -39.36 21.43 -7.67
N TRP A 399 -38.76 20.25 -7.79
CA TRP A 399 -38.28 19.70 -9.06
C TRP A 399 -38.67 18.24 -9.21
N ASN A 400 -38.78 17.78 -10.45
CA ASN A 400 -38.97 16.37 -10.76
C ASN A 400 -37.63 15.64 -10.60
N GLY A 401 -37.50 14.83 -9.54
CA GLY A 401 -36.30 14.03 -9.23
C GLY A 401 -35.84 13.05 -10.32
N ARG A 402 -36.70 12.76 -11.32
CA ARG A 402 -36.37 11.94 -12.49
C ARG A 402 -35.73 12.73 -13.62
N VAL A 403 -35.92 14.05 -13.65
CA VAL A 403 -35.40 14.96 -14.68
C VAL A 403 -34.20 15.74 -14.14
N GLN A 404 -34.31 16.26 -12.92
CA GLN A 404 -33.26 17.01 -12.25
C GLN A 404 -33.02 16.46 -10.85
N GLN A 405 -31.79 16.57 -10.37
CA GLN A 405 -31.41 16.24 -9.01
C GLN A 405 -30.55 17.35 -8.44
N CYS A 406 -30.66 17.55 -7.12
CA CYS A 406 -29.77 18.45 -6.41
C CYS A 406 -28.45 17.71 -6.19
N ASP A 407 -27.43 18.11 -6.93
CA ASP A 407 -26.05 17.68 -6.72
C ASP A 407 -25.39 18.52 -5.62
N GLU A 408 -24.34 17.98 -5.01
CA GLU A 408 -23.67 18.55 -3.84
C GLU A 408 -22.14 18.44 -3.93
N TYR A 409 -21.46 19.56 -3.70
CA TYR A 409 -20.01 19.57 -3.53
C TYR A 409 -19.58 20.49 -2.36
N PRO A 410 -18.68 20.06 -1.45
CA PRO A 410 -18.08 18.72 -1.37
C PRO A 410 -19.11 17.59 -1.19
N PHE A 411 -18.77 16.38 -1.64
CA PHE A 411 -19.69 15.26 -1.65
C PHE A 411 -20.20 14.94 -0.24
N ALA A 412 -21.47 14.53 -0.07
CA ALA A 412 -21.95 14.13 1.25
C ALA A 412 -21.18 12.94 1.85
N SER A 413 -20.49 12.17 1.00
CA SER A 413 -19.62 11.05 1.33
C SER A 413 -18.21 11.47 1.76
N THR A 414 -17.98 12.76 2.03
CA THR A 414 -16.73 13.30 2.57
C THR A 414 -16.94 14.06 3.87
N LYS A 415 -15.88 14.24 4.67
CA LYS A 415 -15.93 15.00 5.92
C LYS A 415 -16.12 16.49 5.71
N GLU A 416 -15.71 17.00 4.54
CA GLU A 416 -15.84 18.39 4.12
C GLU A 416 -17.23 18.71 3.56
N GLY A 417 -18.12 17.70 3.46
CA GLY A 417 -19.51 17.86 3.02
C GLY A 417 -20.31 18.85 3.89
N GLY A 418 -21.59 19.06 3.56
CA GLY A 418 -22.35 20.20 4.07
C GLY A 418 -22.35 20.41 5.59
N ALA A 419 -22.24 19.39 6.44
CA ALA A 419 -22.24 19.55 7.89
C ALA A 419 -20.89 20.06 8.47
N SER A 420 -19.83 20.17 7.65
CA SER A 420 -18.49 20.57 8.06
C SER A 420 -18.36 22.04 8.49
N GLY A 421 -19.32 22.89 8.10
CA GLY A 421 -19.23 24.35 8.24
C GLY A 421 -18.42 25.04 7.13
N GLY A 422 -17.76 24.29 6.24
CA GLY A 422 -17.00 24.82 5.12
C GLY A 422 -17.85 25.32 3.94
N PRO A 423 -17.19 25.78 2.86
CA PRO A 423 -17.83 26.12 1.59
C PRO A 423 -18.61 24.94 1.02
N VAL A 424 -19.83 25.18 0.56
CA VAL A 424 -20.70 24.16 -0.02
C VAL A 424 -21.52 24.73 -1.17
N SER A 425 -21.66 23.94 -2.22
CA SER A 425 -22.49 24.23 -3.38
C SER A 425 -23.53 23.12 -3.56
N GLY A 426 -24.76 23.53 -3.80
CA GLY A 426 -25.90 22.70 -4.16
C GLY A 426 -26.51 23.25 -5.43
N LYS A 427 -26.59 22.42 -6.48
CA LYS A 427 -27.08 22.83 -7.79
C LYS A 427 -28.01 21.78 -8.37
N LEU A 428 -29.12 22.23 -8.94
CA LEU A 428 -29.96 21.36 -9.76
C LEU A 428 -29.27 21.08 -11.09
N ILE A 429 -29.00 19.81 -11.35
CA ILE A 429 -28.42 19.33 -12.61
C ILE A 429 -29.27 18.19 -13.17
N ALA A 430 -29.09 17.84 -14.45
CA ALA A 430 -29.75 16.72 -15.09
C ALA A 430 -29.58 15.41 -14.30
N ALA A 431 -30.69 14.74 -13.97
CA ALA A 431 -30.70 13.55 -13.12
C ALA A 431 -29.84 12.41 -13.68
N ARG A 432 -29.80 12.26 -15.02
CA ARG A 432 -28.94 11.28 -15.69
C ARG A 432 -27.46 11.52 -15.37
N GLN A 433 -27.01 12.77 -15.48
CA GLN A 433 -25.62 13.13 -15.26
C GLN A 433 -25.23 13.02 -13.78
N ASN A 434 -26.13 13.45 -12.87
CA ASN A 434 -25.91 13.29 -11.43
C ASN A 434 -25.79 11.83 -11.01
N LYS A 435 -26.70 10.98 -11.50
CA LYS A 435 -26.67 9.53 -11.25
C LYS A 435 -25.39 8.91 -11.79
N GLU A 436 -24.99 9.28 -13.00
CA GLU A 436 -23.75 8.80 -13.59
C GLU A 436 -22.54 9.21 -12.76
N GLY A 437 -22.47 10.48 -12.35
CA GLY A 437 -21.48 10.99 -11.40
C GLY A 437 -21.32 10.14 -10.15
N GLY A 438 -22.45 9.90 -9.46
CA GLY A 438 -22.50 9.05 -8.28
C GLY A 438 -22.03 7.61 -8.54
N ILE A 439 -22.35 7.04 -9.73
CA ILE A 439 -21.85 5.71 -10.15
C ILE A 439 -20.33 5.75 -10.33
N GLN A 440 -19.78 6.79 -10.97
CA GLN A 440 -18.33 6.92 -11.16
C GLN A 440 -17.61 6.98 -9.82
N LEU A 441 -18.05 7.87 -8.93
CA LEU A 441 -17.49 8.05 -7.59
C LEU A 441 -17.52 6.75 -6.78
N ASN A 442 -18.68 6.08 -6.75
CA ASN A 442 -18.84 4.85 -5.98
C ASN A 442 -18.04 3.68 -6.56
N ASN A 443 -17.89 3.60 -7.89
CA ASN A 443 -17.00 2.62 -8.51
C ASN A 443 -15.55 2.91 -8.16
N TRP A 444 -15.10 4.16 -8.28
CA TRP A 444 -13.74 4.53 -7.94
C TRP A 444 -13.40 4.23 -6.48
N TYR A 445 -14.27 4.58 -5.52
CA TYR A 445 -14.10 4.18 -4.12
C TYR A 445 -13.89 2.67 -3.93
N GLN A 446 -14.56 1.85 -4.75
CA GLN A 446 -14.46 0.40 -4.65
C GLN A 446 -13.20 -0.17 -5.31
N TRP A 447 -12.80 0.36 -6.47
CA TRP A 447 -11.66 -0.14 -7.23
C TRP A 447 -10.34 0.36 -6.67
N ASP A 448 -10.26 1.65 -6.34
CA ASP A 448 -9.08 2.29 -5.75
C ASP A 448 -9.06 2.17 -4.21
N ARG A 449 -10.02 1.41 -3.65
CA ARG A 449 -10.11 1.05 -2.23
C ARG A 449 -10.03 2.25 -1.29
N ILE A 450 -10.82 3.27 -1.57
CA ILE A 450 -10.93 4.49 -0.75
C ILE A 450 -11.94 4.24 0.39
N ILE A 451 -11.42 4.06 1.60
CA ILE A 451 -12.17 3.76 2.82
C ILE A 451 -12.19 4.98 3.76
N ASP A 452 -12.81 4.84 4.94
CA ASP A 452 -13.00 5.98 5.84
C ASP A 452 -11.66 6.62 6.23
N ASN A 453 -11.61 7.96 6.23
CA ASN A 453 -10.43 8.78 6.50
C ASN A 453 -9.40 8.88 5.37
N ASP A 454 -9.56 8.17 4.25
CA ASP A 454 -8.68 8.36 3.11
C ASP A 454 -8.86 9.74 2.49
N THR A 455 -7.75 10.37 2.12
CA THR A 455 -7.73 11.66 1.44
C THR A 455 -7.68 11.49 -0.07
N PHE A 456 -8.36 12.38 -0.79
CA PHE A 456 -8.35 12.37 -2.25
C PHE A 456 -8.72 13.72 -2.86
N TRP A 457 -8.47 13.85 -4.16
CA TRP A 457 -8.82 15.01 -4.97
C TRP A 457 -9.71 14.64 -6.16
N VAL A 458 -10.23 15.65 -6.84
CA VAL A 458 -11.08 15.52 -8.02
C VAL A 458 -10.44 16.31 -9.15
N ASN A 459 -10.09 15.57 -10.20
CA ASN A 459 -9.57 16.07 -11.46
C ASN A 459 -10.73 16.27 -12.43
N LEU A 460 -10.84 17.47 -12.98
CA LEU A 460 -11.88 17.84 -13.93
C LEU A 460 -11.24 18.15 -15.28
N ILE A 461 -11.48 17.30 -16.27
CA ILE A 461 -10.98 17.51 -17.63
C ILE A 461 -12.13 17.88 -18.57
N GLY A 462 -11.79 18.65 -19.62
CA GLY A 462 -12.73 19.10 -20.65
C GLY A 462 -13.41 20.44 -20.41
#